data_AF-A0A1V8RKA7-F1
#
_entry.id   AF-A0A1V8RKA7-F1
#
_cell.length_a   1.000
_cell.length_b   1.000
_cell.length_c   1.000
_cell.angle_alpha   90.00
_cell.angle_beta   90.00
_cell.angle_gamma   90.00
#
_symmetry.space_group_name_H-M   'P 1'
#
loop_
_entity.id
_entity.type
_entity.pdbx_description
1 polymer ?
#
loop_
_entity_poly.entity_id
_entity_poly.type
_entity_poly.pdbx_seq_one_letter_code
_entity_poly.pdbx_strand_id
1 'polypeptide(L)'
;MSRFPELLLAAGLGLWLSASVAQGQDATAGEKLFSRCKACHAIGEGAKNRVGPELNGLVGRKAGTVAGYRYSSAMTEAGEGGLVWDEASLRSFLGNPRAFVKGTKMAFPGFKKEGDLANIVAYLKSFTKDGKMAGIDDQAATPARQEAEKIEAPAAQPPQAKAAPAVQQEGAGKVFGLGRLATADEIAAWDIDVRPDGLGLPVGKGTVAQGEKIFDESCSSCHGDFGEAVGRWPVLAGGQGTLKDERPVKTVGSYWPYLSTVYDYIRRAMPFGNARSLSDDDVYALTAYVLYLNDVVTDEDFELSNKNFTSIHLPNEANFIDDNRAQEPEYAQKGEPCMKDCVPGKARITMHAAVLDVTPDAQDGDEAPASGIE
;
A
#
# COMPACT_ATOMS: atom_id res chain seq x y z
N MET A 1 -33.99 55.96 52.28
CA MET A 1 -34.37 55.17 51.08
C MET A 1 -33.22 55.25 50.09
N SER A 2 -32.79 54.08 49.62
CA SER A 2 -31.91 53.79 48.45
C SER A 2 -30.48 54.36 48.46
N ARG A 3 -29.39 53.57 48.63
CA ARG A 3 -28.89 52.33 47.99
C ARG A 3 -28.05 52.56 46.72
N PHE A 4 -26.75 52.23 46.85
CA PHE A 4 -25.80 51.55 45.94
C PHE A 4 -24.50 52.31 45.60
N PRO A 5 -23.32 51.72 45.88
CA PRO A 5 -22.02 52.19 45.39
C PRO A 5 -21.60 51.43 44.12
N GLU A 6 -21.00 52.11 43.15
CA GLU A 6 -20.37 51.47 41.98
C GLU A 6 -18.84 51.41 42.11
N LEU A 7 -18.34 50.24 41.74
CA LEU A 7 -16.96 49.77 41.75
C LEU A 7 -16.06 50.55 40.79
N LEU A 8 -14.84 50.85 41.25
CA LEU A 8 -13.71 51.24 40.42
C LEU A 8 -13.10 49.99 39.75
N LEU A 9 -13.17 49.92 38.42
CA LEU A 9 -12.45 48.95 37.58
C LEU A 9 -11.01 49.42 37.34
N ALA A 10 -10.02 48.62 37.76
CA ALA A 10 -8.61 48.83 37.45
C ALA A 10 -8.27 48.21 36.08
N ALA A 11 -7.71 49.01 35.17
CA ALA A 11 -7.22 48.57 33.87
C ALA A 11 -5.80 48.00 34.00
N GLY A 12 -5.67 46.68 33.90
CA GLY A 12 -4.37 45.98 33.80
C GLY A 12 -3.94 45.83 32.34
N LEU A 13 -2.85 46.50 31.96
CA LEU A 13 -2.20 46.37 30.66
C LEU A 13 -1.33 45.10 30.66
N GLY A 14 -1.89 43.98 30.21
CA GLY A 14 -1.17 42.70 30.09
C GLY A 14 -0.35 42.64 28.80
N LEU A 15 0.98 42.67 28.94
CA LEU A 15 1.94 42.43 27.87
C LEU A 15 1.91 40.94 27.48
N TRP A 16 1.25 40.58 26.38
CA TRP A 16 1.27 39.22 25.83
C TRP A 16 2.60 38.98 25.10
N LEU A 17 3.53 38.29 25.76
CA LEU A 17 4.62 37.61 25.04
C LEU A 17 4.02 36.41 24.30
N SER A 18 3.88 36.51 22.99
CA SER A 18 3.68 35.35 22.13
C SER A 18 4.95 34.48 22.18
N ALA A 19 4.92 33.40 22.95
CA ALA A 19 5.91 32.35 22.84
C ALA A 19 5.68 31.62 21.51
N SER A 20 6.50 31.90 20.51
CA SER A 20 6.61 31.04 19.34
C SER A 20 7.13 29.68 19.79
N VAL A 21 6.27 28.66 19.76
CA VAL A 21 6.70 27.28 19.95
C VAL A 21 7.53 26.93 18.72
N ALA A 22 8.86 26.89 18.87
CA ALA A 22 9.75 26.33 17.87
C ALA A 22 9.44 24.83 17.76
N GLN A 23 8.81 24.40 16.67
CA GLN A 23 8.67 22.97 16.35
C GLN A 23 10.06 22.40 16.08
N GLY A 24 10.61 21.73 17.10
CA GLY A 24 11.87 20.99 16.99
C GLY A 24 11.76 19.86 15.98
N GLN A 25 12.82 19.66 15.20
CA GLN A 25 12.90 18.56 14.23
C GLN A 25 13.17 17.26 14.99
N ASP A 26 12.32 16.25 14.78
CA ASP A 26 12.40 14.94 15.45
C ASP A 26 12.88 13.86 14.46
N ALA A 27 14.12 13.40 14.63
CA ALA A 27 14.71 12.36 13.80
C ALA A 27 14.05 10.98 13.99
N THR A 28 13.50 10.68 15.18
CA THR A 28 12.77 9.44 15.45
C THR A 28 11.41 9.45 14.75
N ALA A 29 10.72 10.59 14.72
CA ALA A 29 9.54 10.76 13.88
C ALA A 29 9.90 10.67 12.38
N GLY A 30 11.04 11.23 11.98
CA GLY A 30 11.57 11.14 10.63
C GLY A 30 11.85 9.69 10.17
N GLU A 31 12.33 8.84 11.06
CA GLU A 31 12.56 7.42 10.78
C GLU A 31 11.27 6.70 10.34
N LYS A 32 10.15 7.01 11.01
CA LYS A 32 8.84 6.45 10.63
C LYS A 32 8.43 6.93 9.24
N LEU A 33 8.64 8.21 8.93
CA LEU A 33 8.37 8.80 7.61
C LEU A 33 9.26 8.21 6.51
N PHE A 34 10.46 7.71 6.85
CA PHE A 34 11.37 7.08 5.89
C PHE A 34 10.78 5.79 5.27
N SER A 35 9.74 5.19 5.85
CA SER A 35 8.97 4.10 5.22
C SER A 35 8.55 4.39 3.78
N ARG A 36 8.17 5.64 3.49
CA ARG A 36 7.79 6.13 2.15
C ARG A 36 8.96 6.16 1.16
N CYS A 37 10.20 6.08 1.65
CA CYS A 37 11.43 6.13 0.87
C CYS A 37 12.07 4.73 0.69
N LYS A 38 11.82 3.79 1.62
CA LYS A 38 12.49 2.47 1.72
C LYS A 38 12.32 1.58 0.48
N ALA A 39 11.21 1.74 -0.26
CA ALA A 39 10.96 1.00 -1.49
C ALA A 39 11.97 1.34 -2.59
N CYS A 40 12.42 2.61 -2.64
CA CYS A 40 13.30 3.09 -3.70
C CYS A 40 14.74 3.35 -3.23
N HIS A 41 14.93 3.71 -1.97
CA HIS A 41 16.22 4.14 -1.44
C HIS A 41 16.70 3.24 -0.31
N ALA A 42 18.03 3.13 -0.21
CA ALA A 42 18.71 2.54 0.94
C ALA A 42 19.48 3.63 1.70
N ILE A 43 19.53 3.51 3.02
CA ILE A 43 20.30 4.36 3.94
C ILE A 43 20.85 3.48 5.06
N GLY A 44 21.98 3.84 5.63
CA GLY A 44 22.68 3.06 6.64
C GLY A 44 23.90 2.29 6.12
N GLU A 45 24.56 1.55 7.01
CA GLU A 45 25.77 0.77 6.68
C GLU A 45 25.49 -0.22 5.54
N GLY A 46 26.34 -0.21 4.51
CA GLY A 46 26.20 -1.10 3.34
C GLY A 46 25.07 -0.74 2.37
N ALA A 47 24.49 0.45 2.45
CA ALA A 47 23.48 0.92 1.50
C ALA A 47 23.98 0.88 0.04
N LYS A 48 23.11 0.46 -0.88
CA LYS A 48 23.38 0.33 -2.32
C LYS A 48 22.35 1.09 -3.13
N ASN A 49 22.73 1.51 -4.33
CA ASN A 49 21.80 2.07 -5.31
C ASN A 49 20.72 1.05 -5.68
N ARG A 50 19.47 1.50 -5.78
CA ARG A 50 18.29 0.71 -6.17
C ARG A 50 17.51 1.48 -7.25
N VAL A 51 16.18 1.54 -7.14
CA VAL A 51 15.33 2.44 -7.95
C VAL A 51 15.79 3.89 -7.80
N GLY A 52 16.16 4.30 -6.58
CA GLY A 52 16.83 5.55 -6.25
C GLY A 52 18.28 5.35 -5.78
N PRO A 53 19.10 6.42 -5.77
CA PRO A 53 20.46 6.36 -5.24
C PRO A 53 20.48 6.13 -3.73
N GLU A 54 21.59 5.63 -3.20
CA GLU A 54 21.78 5.56 -1.75
C GLU A 54 21.85 6.96 -1.10
N LEU A 55 21.43 7.06 0.16
CA LEU A 55 21.15 8.34 0.84
C LEU A 55 22.15 8.68 1.96
N ASN A 56 23.27 7.97 2.10
CA ASN A 56 24.26 8.28 3.13
C ASN A 56 25.01 9.58 2.82
N GLY A 57 25.29 10.37 3.87
CA GLY A 57 26.03 11.62 3.75
C GLY A 57 25.41 12.60 2.76
N LEU A 58 24.07 12.70 2.77
CA LEU A 58 23.31 13.50 1.80
C LEU A 58 23.55 15.00 1.97
N VAL A 59 23.63 15.49 3.20
CA VAL A 59 23.80 16.94 3.47
C VAL A 59 25.20 17.40 3.03
N GLY A 60 25.25 18.48 2.25
CA GLY A 60 26.45 19.01 1.61
C GLY A 60 26.84 18.29 0.31
N ARG A 61 26.10 17.26 -0.12
CA ARG A 61 26.39 16.52 -1.35
C ARG A 61 25.82 17.26 -2.55
N LYS A 62 26.61 17.39 -3.62
CA LYS A 62 26.13 17.88 -4.92
C LYS A 62 25.02 16.97 -5.44
N ALA A 63 23.94 17.52 -5.96
CA ALA A 63 22.86 16.72 -6.53
C ALA A 63 23.34 15.93 -7.75
N GLY A 64 22.82 14.72 -7.94
CA GLY A 64 23.13 13.92 -9.14
C GLY A 64 24.51 13.24 -9.17
N THR A 65 25.22 13.12 -8.04
CA THR A 65 26.63 12.66 -8.04
C THR A 65 26.92 11.33 -7.36
N VAL A 66 25.91 10.56 -6.93
CA VAL A 66 26.16 9.22 -6.36
C VAL A 66 26.74 8.31 -7.44
N ALA A 67 27.91 7.74 -7.17
CA ALA A 67 28.60 6.86 -8.10
C ALA A 67 27.75 5.62 -8.45
N GLY A 68 27.76 5.24 -9.72
CA GLY A 68 27.06 4.04 -10.20
C GLY A 68 25.53 4.14 -10.27
N TYR A 69 24.93 5.32 -10.04
CA TYR A 69 23.49 5.55 -10.26
C TYR A 69 23.24 6.36 -11.53
N ARG A 70 22.26 5.95 -12.34
CA ARG A 70 21.91 6.64 -13.60
C ARG A 70 20.81 7.68 -13.38
N TYR A 71 21.23 8.92 -13.11
CA TYR A 71 20.35 10.06 -12.92
C TYR A 71 19.54 10.43 -14.19
N SER A 72 18.52 11.27 -14.01
CA SER A 72 17.88 12.01 -15.11
C SER A 72 18.79 13.14 -15.58
N SER A 73 18.72 13.54 -16.85
CA SER A 73 19.47 14.71 -17.37
C SER A 73 19.21 15.95 -16.52
N ALA A 74 17.94 16.23 -16.19
CA ALA A 74 17.54 17.36 -15.36
C ALA A 74 18.22 17.39 -13.98
N MET A 75 18.35 16.23 -13.31
CA MET A 75 19.01 16.15 -12.00
C MET A 75 20.53 16.32 -12.11
N THR A 76 21.15 15.79 -13.18
CA THR A 76 22.58 16.01 -13.45
C THR A 76 22.85 17.49 -13.74
N GLU A 77 22.06 18.11 -14.62
CA GLU A 77 22.15 19.54 -14.96
C GLU A 77 21.89 20.43 -13.75
N ALA A 78 20.90 20.12 -12.90
CA ALA A 78 20.65 20.86 -11.67
C ALA A 78 21.87 20.82 -10.72
N GLY A 79 22.49 19.65 -10.58
CA GLY A 79 23.74 19.51 -9.84
C GLY A 79 24.86 20.35 -10.44
N GLU A 80 25.10 20.25 -11.74
CA GLU A 80 26.10 21.07 -12.47
C GLU A 80 25.85 22.57 -12.37
N GLY A 81 24.59 22.98 -12.36
CA GLY A 81 24.14 24.35 -12.10
C GLY A 81 24.28 24.81 -10.64
N GLY A 82 24.81 23.97 -9.76
CA GLY A 82 25.16 24.33 -8.38
C GLY A 82 24.20 23.81 -7.31
N LEU A 83 23.23 22.96 -7.63
CA LEU A 83 22.35 22.37 -6.62
C LEU A 83 23.15 21.47 -5.67
N VAL A 84 23.17 21.84 -4.40
CA VAL A 84 23.74 21.08 -3.28
C VAL A 84 22.61 20.76 -2.31
N TRP A 85 22.59 19.53 -1.80
CA TRP A 85 21.62 19.12 -0.80
C TRP A 85 21.96 19.71 0.57
N ASP A 86 21.27 20.77 0.93
CA ASP A 86 21.18 21.31 2.27
C ASP A 86 19.76 21.16 2.82
N GLU A 87 19.51 21.64 4.03
CA GLU A 87 18.20 21.50 4.66
C GLU A 87 17.07 22.19 3.88
N ALA A 88 17.33 23.36 3.29
CA ALA A 88 16.32 24.12 2.57
C ALA A 88 15.98 23.50 1.21
N SER A 89 17.00 23.09 0.46
CA SER A 89 16.83 22.39 -0.82
C SER A 89 16.25 21.00 -0.64
N LEU A 90 16.59 20.27 0.43
CA LEU A 90 15.95 19.00 0.76
C LEU A 90 14.48 19.17 1.10
N ARG A 91 14.11 20.16 1.94
CA ARG A 91 12.69 20.44 2.20
C ARG A 91 11.93 20.78 0.93
N SER A 92 12.49 21.66 0.10
CA SER A 92 11.87 22.09 -1.16
C SER A 92 11.69 20.93 -2.14
N PHE A 93 12.73 20.11 -2.31
CA PHE A 93 12.69 18.94 -3.18
C PHE A 93 11.76 17.86 -2.64
N LEU A 94 11.80 17.55 -1.34
CA LEU A 94 10.93 16.54 -0.72
C LEU A 94 9.49 17.03 -0.56
N GLY A 95 9.21 18.34 -0.68
CA GLY A 95 7.87 18.89 -0.71
C GLY A 95 7.21 18.75 -2.08
N ASN A 96 7.97 18.87 -3.17
CA ASN A 96 7.51 18.60 -4.54
C ASN A 96 8.68 18.38 -5.52
N PRO A 97 9.18 17.15 -5.69
CA PRO A 97 10.38 16.87 -6.49
C PRO A 97 10.26 17.28 -7.96
N ARG A 98 9.09 17.03 -8.56
CA ARG A 98 8.84 17.32 -9.98
C ARG A 98 8.70 18.81 -10.26
N ALA A 99 8.22 19.59 -9.29
CA ALA A 99 8.22 21.05 -9.40
C ALA A 99 9.61 21.65 -9.15
N PHE A 100 10.37 21.09 -8.20
CA PHE A 100 11.70 21.61 -7.84
C PHE A 100 12.77 21.31 -8.91
N VAL A 101 12.81 20.08 -9.45
CA VAL A 101 13.66 19.71 -10.58
C VAL A 101 12.78 19.14 -11.69
N LYS A 102 12.38 20.00 -12.62
CA LYS A 102 11.53 19.61 -13.76
C LYS A 102 12.23 18.57 -14.63
N GLY A 103 11.65 17.38 -14.73
CA GLY A 103 12.24 16.23 -15.44
C GLY A 103 13.03 15.26 -14.55
N THR A 104 13.00 15.43 -13.23
CA THR A 104 13.53 14.43 -12.30
C THR A 104 12.81 13.08 -12.45
N LYS A 105 13.55 11.99 -12.33
CA LYS A 105 13.01 10.61 -12.30
C LYS A 105 12.33 10.26 -10.98
N MET A 106 12.53 11.06 -9.92
CA MET A 106 11.92 10.80 -8.62
C MET A 106 10.42 11.10 -8.66
N ALA A 107 9.61 10.05 -8.75
CA ALA A 107 8.15 10.10 -8.76
C ALA A 107 7.56 10.07 -7.34
N PHE A 108 7.97 11.03 -6.50
CA PHE A 108 7.45 11.16 -5.13
C PHE A 108 6.46 12.34 -5.06
N PRO A 109 5.23 12.16 -4.52
CA PRO A 109 4.22 13.22 -4.45
C PRO A 109 4.60 14.43 -3.56
N GLY A 110 5.55 14.21 -2.66
CA GLY A 110 6.03 15.20 -1.71
C GLY A 110 5.32 15.16 -0.36
N PHE A 111 5.97 15.68 0.67
CA PHE A 111 5.36 15.89 1.99
C PHE A 111 4.58 17.22 2.00
N LYS A 112 3.35 17.21 2.54
CA LYS A 112 2.49 18.40 2.62
C LYS A 112 2.64 19.18 3.93
N LYS A 113 3.08 18.50 5.00
CA LYS A 113 3.24 19.09 6.32
C LYS A 113 4.69 19.51 6.51
N GLU A 114 4.91 20.77 6.89
CA GLU A 114 6.23 21.29 7.21
C GLU A 114 6.91 20.52 8.36
N GLY A 115 6.11 20.06 9.34
CA GLY A 115 6.62 19.20 10.41
C GLY A 115 7.19 17.88 9.91
N ASP A 116 6.53 17.24 8.93
CA ASP A 116 7.01 15.98 8.35
C ASP A 116 8.28 16.20 7.53
N LEU A 117 8.34 17.30 6.77
CA LEU A 117 9.55 17.73 6.05
C LEU A 117 10.72 17.99 7.01
N ALA A 118 10.47 18.67 8.12
CA ALA A 118 11.46 18.92 9.14
C ALA A 118 12.00 17.62 9.76
N ASN A 119 11.11 16.67 10.07
CA ASN A 119 11.43 15.40 10.70
C ASN A 119 12.19 14.46 9.75
N ILE A 120 11.73 14.28 8.51
CA ILE A 120 12.43 13.41 7.54
C ILE A 120 13.82 13.96 7.21
N VAL A 121 13.98 15.28 7.08
CA VAL A 121 15.30 15.87 6.82
C VAL A 121 16.22 15.70 8.02
N ALA A 122 15.71 15.81 9.26
CA ALA A 122 16.49 15.51 10.46
C ALA A 122 16.96 14.05 10.50
N TYR A 123 16.10 13.10 10.13
CA TYR A 123 16.48 11.70 10.01
C TYR A 123 17.53 11.46 8.92
N LEU A 124 17.37 12.02 7.71
CA LEU A 124 18.36 11.85 6.64
C LEU A 124 19.73 12.47 7.00
N LYS A 125 19.72 13.57 7.75
CA LYS A 125 20.92 14.26 8.23
C LYS A 125 21.70 13.46 9.28
N SER A 126 21.05 12.51 9.98
CA SER A 126 21.73 11.71 10.99
C SER A 126 22.71 10.71 10.37
N PHE A 127 22.64 10.40 9.07
CA PHE A 127 23.52 9.40 8.44
C PHE A 127 24.77 10.03 7.83
N THR A 128 25.93 9.63 8.37
CA THR A 128 27.26 9.94 7.81
C THR A 128 27.49 9.25 6.47
N LYS A 129 28.55 9.63 5.74
CA LYS A 129 28.90 9.04 4.43
C LYS A 129 29.11 7.52 4.48
N ASP A 130 29.61 7.00 5.60
CA ASP A 130 29.84 5.57 5.78
C ASP A 130 28.58 4.81 6.26
N GLY A 131 27.43 5.49 6.36
CA GLY A 131 26.16 4.91 6.77
C GLY A 131 25.98 4.79 8.28
N LYS A 132 26.91 5.31 9.08
CA LYS A 132 26.77 5.39 10.54
C LYS A 132 25.84 6.54 10.92
N MET A 133 24.94 6.29 11.85
CA MET A 133 24.10 7.33 12.43
C MET A 133 24.93 8.15 13.44
N ALA A 134 25.11 9.45 13.18
CA ALA A 134 25.68 10.40 14.13
C ALA A 134 24.70 10.59 15.29
N GLY A 135 25.22 10.49 16.52
CA GLY A 135 24.47 10.37 17.76
C GLY A 135 23.23 11.24 17.84
N ILE A 136 22.08 10.58 17.83
CA ILE A 136 20.89 11.08 18.52
C ILE A 136 21.21 10.83 20.00
N ASP A 137 21.59 11.88 20.72
CA ASP A 137 21.75 11.81 22.17
C ASP A 137 20.47 11.24 22.79
N ASP A 138 20.65 10.31 23.72
CA ASP A 138 19.67 9.54 24.51
C ASP A 138 18.71 10.39 25.38
N GLN A 139 18.25 11.55 24.91
CA GLN A 139 17.47 12.49 25.74
C GLN A 139 16.12 12.95 25.18
N ALA A 140 15.66 12.45 24.03
CA ALA A 140 14.29 12.76 23.53
C ALA A 140 13.34 11.55 23.46
N ALA A 141 13.84 10.34 23.64
CA ALA A 141 13.04 9.26 24.18
C ALA A 141 13.34 9.26 25.69
N THR A 142 12.47 9.72 26.60
CA THR A 142 11.19 9.04 26.82
C THR A 142 10.37 9.67 27.97
N PRO A 143 9.01 9.55 27.97
CA PRO A 143 8.36 8.81 29.09
C PRO A 143 7.38 7.70 28.67
N ALA A 144 7.53 7.08 27.49
CA ALA A 144 7.00 5.76 27.11
C ALA A 144 7.86 4.49 27.44
N ARG A 145 8.99 4.59 28.17
CA ARG A 145 9.98 3.51 28.45
C ARG A 145 10.16 3.30 29.94
N GLN A 146 9.82 4.28 30.78
CA GLN A 146 9.77 4.10 32.23
C GLN A 146 8.47 3.44 32.72
N GLU A 147 7.44 3.32 31.88
CA GLU A 147 6.29 2.43 32.17
C GLU A 147 6.51 0.98 31.70
N ALA A 148 7.54 0.73 30.90
CA ALA A 148 7.91 -0.62 30.46
C ALA A 148 8.96 -1.31 31.37
N GLU A 149 9.58 -0.58 32.30
CA GLU A 149 10.73 -1.08 33.08
C GLU A 149 10.44 -1.39 34.57
N LYS A 150 9.17 -1.39 34.99
CA LYS A 150 8.79 -1.75 36.38
C LYS A 150 7.78 -2.88 36.51
N ILE A 151 7.82 -3.84 35.59
CA ILE A 151 7.30 -5.19 35.82
C ILE A 151 8.44 -6.18 35.58
N GLU A 152 9.31 -6.31 36.58
CA GLU A 152 10.18 -7.49 36.70
C GLU A 152 9.27 -8.70 36.98
N ALA A 153 8.97 -9.45 35.92
CA ALA A 153 8.69 -10.86 36.06
C ALA A 153 9.98 -11.55 36.55
N PRO A 154 9.89 -12.47 37.53
CA PRO A 154 11.08 -13.14 38.06
C PRO A 154 11.76 -13.93 36.94
N ALA A 155 13.10 -13.89 36.94
CA ALA A 155 13.95 -14.67 36.06
C ALA A 155 13.65 -16.17 36.23
N ALA A 156 12.80 -16.70 35.35
CA ALA A 156 12.75 -18.12 35.07
C ALA A 156 13.67 -18.37 33.88
N GLN A 157 14.67 -19.22 34.08
CA GLN A 157 15.47 -19.83 33.02
C GLN A 157 14.54 -20.29 31.88
N PRO A 158 14.98 -20.26 30.60
CA PRO A 158 14.22 -20.92 29.55
C PRO A 158 13.96 -22.35 30.01
N PRO A 159 12.69 -22.82 30.10
CA PRO A 159 12.49 -24.23 30.31
C PRO A 159 13.17 -24.88 29.11
N GLN A 160 14.21 -25.67 29.41
CA GLN A 160 14.61 -26.73 28.51
C GLN A 160 13.30 -27.35 28.05
N ALA A 161 13.01 -27.28 26.75
CA ALA A 161 11.80 -27.84 26.21
C ALA A 161 11.85 -29.33 26.52
N LYS A 162 11.18 -29.72 27.61
CA LYS A 162 10.67 -31.08 27.72
C LYS A 162 9.79 -31.21 26.48
N ALA A 163 10.13 -32.17 25.64
CA ALA A 163 9.33 -32.55 24.50
C ALA A 163 7.85 -32.46 24.91
N ALA A 164 7.08 -31.64 24.19
CA ALA A 164 5.65 -31.56 24.40
C ALA A 164 5.11 -33.00 24.39
N PRO A 165 4.29 -33.41 25.38
CA PRO A 165 3.72 -34.74 25.33
C PRO A 165 2.95 -34.84 24.01
N ALA A 166 3.23 -35.88 23.25
CA ALA A 166 2.48 -36.20 22.05
C ALA A 166 1.00 -36.24 22.45
N VAL A 167 0.22 -35.29 21.97
CA VAL A 167 -1.24 -35.31 22.13
C VAL A 167 -1.71 -36.45 21.25
N GLN A 168 -2.07 -37.58 21.89
CA GLN A 168 -2.76 -38.66 21.21
C GLN A 168 -4.14 -38.14 20.82
N GLN A 169 -4.35 -37.83 19.54
CA GLN A 169 -5.69 -37.67 19.01
C GLN A 169 -6.23 -39.05 18.64
N GLU A 170 -7.23 -39.48 19.41
CA GLU A 170 -8.11 -40.58 19.02
C GLU A 170 -9.05 -40.08 17.91
N GLY A 171 -8.65 -40.33 16.67
CA GLY A 171 -9.47 -40.20 15.47
C GLY A 171 -9.15 -41.36 14.53
N ALA A 172 -10.17 -41.94 13.89
CA ALA A 172 -10.12 -43.22 13.17
C ALA A 172 -9.31 -43.22 11.85
N GLY A 173 -8.11 -42.64 11.85
CA GLY A 173 -7.11 -42.71 10.80
C GLY A 173 -5.72 -42.76 11.42
N LYS A 174 -4.77 -43.48 10.80
CA LYS A 174 -3.38 -43.53 11.27
C LYS A 174 -2.77 -42.13 11.11
N VAL A 175 -2.62 -41.40 12.21
CA VAL A 175 -1.88 -40.14 12.25
C VAL A 175 -0.39 -40.46 12.04
N PHE A 176 0.24 -39.86 11.02
CA PHE A 176 1.64 -40.12 10.66
C PHE A 176 2.67 -39.51 11.63
N GLY A 177 2.23 -38.75 12.63
CA GLY A 177 3.09 -38.12 13.63
C GLY A 177 4.01 -37.01 13.08
N LEU A 178 3.66 -36.41 11.94
CA LEU A 178 4.40 -35.31 11.32
C LEU A 178 3.86 -33.95 11.79
N GLY A 179 4.75 -32.98 11.98
CA GLY A 179 4.41 -31.60 12.36
C GLY A 179 4.20 -31.37 13.86
N ARG A 180 3.69 -30.20 14.20
CA ARG A 180 3.25 -29.83 15.55
C ARG A 180 1.94 -29.06 15.47
N LEU A 181 1.22 -28.97 16.58
CA LEU A 181 0.06 -28.10 16.67
C LEU A 181 0.49 -26.64 16.41
N ALA A 182 -0.28 -25.93 15.59
CA ALA A 182 -0.12 -24.49 15.42
C ALA A 182 -0.49 -23.77 16.72
N THR A 183 0.28 -22.77 17.10
CA THR A 183 -0.09 -21.94 18.27
C THR A 183 -1.21 -20.98 17.89
N ALA A 184 -1.93 -20.47 18.89
CA ALA A 184 -2.98 -19.47 18.66
C ALA A 184 -2.41 -18.21 17.96
N ASP A 185 -1.20 -17.78 18.35
CA ASP A 185 -0.55 -16.61 17.77
C ASP A 185 -0.16 -16.83 16.30
N GLU A 186 0.26 -18.04 15.94
CA GLU A 186 0.59 -18.38 14.55
C GLU A 186 -0.64 -18.36 13.66
N ILE A 187 -1.76 -18.91 14.17
CA ILE A 187 -3.05 -18.86 13.48
C ILE A 187 -3.47 -17.40 13.32
N ALA A 188 -3.50 -16.61 14.40
CA ALA A 188 -3.92 -15.21 14.35
C ALA A 188 -3.05 -14.34 13.41
N ALA A 189 -1.77 -14.66 13.25
CA ALA A 189 -0.87 -13.91 12.38
C ALA A 189 -1.05 -14.21 10.87
N TRP A 190 -1.59 -15.39 10.53
CA TRP A 190 -1.71 -15.89 9.15
C TRP A 190 -3.16 -15.96 8.66
N ASP A 191 -4.07 -16.33 9.56
CA ASP A 191 -5.50 -16.46 9.35
C ASP A 191 -6.19 -15.12 9.58
N ILE A 192 -6.10 -14.29 8.53
CA ILE A 192 -6.66 -12.95 8.47
C ILE A 192 -7.79 -12.85 7.43
N ASP A 193 -8.30 -14.00 6.99
CA ASP A 193 -9.35 -14.09 5.97
C ASP A 193 -10.63 -13.41 6.45
N VAL A 194 -11.37 -12.82 5.50
CA VAL A 194 -12.69 -12.27 5.78
C VAL A 194 -13.69 -12.91 4.86
N ARG A 195 -14.64 -13.63 5.47
CA ARG A 195 -15.69 -14.34 4.73
C ARG A 195 -16.87 -13.41 4.43
N PRO A 196 -17.70 -13.74 3.42
CA PRO A 196 -18.88 -12.93 3.07
C PRO A 196 -19.89 -12.72 4.22
N ASP A 197 -19.95 -13.65 5.18
CA ASP A 197 -20.78 -13.55 6.38
C ASP A 197 -20.17 -12.66 7.49
N GLY A 198 -19.00 -12.07 7.26
CA GLY A 198 -18.26 -11.24 8.21
C GLY A 198 -17.39 -12.02 9.19
N LEU A 199 -17.33 -13.35 9.12
CA LEU A 199 -16.39 -14.12 9.93
C LEU A 199 -14.95 -13.73 9.56
N GLY A 200 -14.15 -13.43 10.57
CA GLY A 200 -12.75 -12.98 10.42
C GLY A 200 -12.56 -11.45 10.41
N LEU A 201 -13.65 -10.66 10.43
CA LEU A 201 -13.54 -9.20 10.56
C LEU A 201 -12.87 -8.78 11.87
N PRO A 202 -11.78 -7.98 11.83
CA PRO A 202 -11.22 -7.39 13.02
C PRO A 202 -12.14 -6.28 13.56
N VAL A 203 -12.07 -6.01 14.86
CA VAL A 203 -12.77 -4.86 15.45
C VAL A 203 -12.10 -3.59 14.97
N GLY A 204 -12.88 -2.69 14.36
CA GLY A 204 -12.37 -1.46 13.80
C GLY A 204 -13.42 -0.68 13.03
N LYS A 205 -13.04 0.50 12.57
CA LYS A 205 -13.89 1.41 11.79
C LYS A 205 -13.08 2.45 11.02
N GLY A 206 -13.68 3.01 9.98
CA GLY A 206 -13.09 4.11 9.22
C GLY A 206 -14.11 4.80 8.32
N THR A 207 -13.93 6.10 8.10
CA THR A 207 -14.83 6.91 7.27
C THR A 207 -14.34 7.05 5.84
N VAL A 208 -15.25 7.41 4.92
CA VAL A 208 -14.91 7.75 3.53
C VAL A 208 -13.85 8.86 3.48
N ALA A 209 -14.02 9.96 4.21
CA ALA A 209 -13.06 11.07 4.26
C ALA A 209 -11.68 10.70 4.85
N GLN A 210 -11.59 9.67 5.70
CA GLN A 210 -10.30 9.12 6.12
C GLN A 210 -9.68 8.27 5.01
N GLY A 211 -10.50 7.46 4.33
CA GLY A 211 -10.09 6.59 3.25
C GLY A 211 -9.53 7.37 2.06
N GLU A 212 -10.17 8.47 1.67
CA GLU A 212 -9.71 9.37 0.60
C GLU A 212 -8.26 9.82 0.83
N LYS A 213 -7.94 10.29 2.05
CA LYS A 213 -6.59 10.75 2.39
C LYS A 213 -5.56 9.64 2.28
N ILE A 214 -5.90 8.44 2.76
CA ILE A 214 -5.01 7.27 2.68
C ILE A 214 -4.83 6.85 1.22
N PHE A 215 -5.91 6.89 0.44
CA PHE A 215 -5.94 6.53 -0.97
C PHE A 215 -5.07 7.48 -1.80
N ASP A 216 -5.16 8.78 -1.58
CA ASP A 216 -4.31 9.78 -2.22
C ASP A 216 -2.82 9.55 -1.93
N GLU A 217 -2.48 9.12 -0.72
CA GLU A 217 -1.10 8.92 -0.31
C GLU A 217 -0.51 7.58 -0.77
N SER A 218 -1.35 6.53 -0.86
CA SER A 218 -0.88 5.15 -0.98
C SER A 218 -1.41 4.40 -2.20
N CYS A 219 -2.43 4.91 -2.90
CA CYS A 219 -3.17 4.17 -3.93
C CYS A 219 -3.24 4.93 -5.27
N SER A 220 -3.47 6.25 -5.24
CA SER A 220 -3.78 7.07 -6.43
C SER A 220 -2.71 7.03 -7.52
N SER A 221 -1.44 6.90 -7.14
CA SER A 221 -0.31 6.82 -8.08
C SER A 221 -0.43 5.69 -9.11
N CYS A 222 -1.18 4.63 -8.76
CA CYS A 222 -1.50 3.52 -9.65
C CYS A 222 -2.98 3.51 -10.03
N HIS A 223 -3.88 3.77 -9.08
CA HIS A 223 -5.32 3.59 -9.27
C HIS A 223 -6.07 4.84 -9.73
N GLY A 224 -5.39 5.96 -10.01
CA GLY A 224 -6.04 7.23 -10.35
C GLY A 224 -6.60 7.91 -9.11
N ASP A 225 -7.00 9.17 -9.20
CA ASP A 225 -7.50 9.91 -8.03
C ASP A 225 -8.90 9.42 -7.61
N PHE A 226 -9.67 8.90 -8.58
CA PHE A 226 -11.04 8.43 -8.42
C PHE A 226 -11.21 6.93 -8.75
N GLY A 227 -10.12 6.16 -8.74
CA GLY A 227 -10.17 4.73 -9.06
C GLY A 227 -10.22 4.40 -10.56
N GLU A 228 -10.02 5.38 -11.44
CA GLU A 228 -10.04 5.26 -12.91
C GLU A 228 -8.78 4.63 -13.52
N ALA A 229 -7.80 4.32 -12.68
CA ALA A 229 -6.45 3.85 -13.00
C ALA A 229 -5.53 4.86 -13.73
N VAL A 230 -4.23 4.68 -13.51
CA VAL A 230 -3.17 5.35 -14.29
C VAL A 230 -2.49 4.31 -15.19
N GLY A 231 -2.44 4.59 -16.50
CA GLY A 231 -1.75 3.73 -17.46
C GLY A 231 -2.42 2.37 -17.63
N ARG A 232 -1.75 1.28 -17.21
CA ARG A 232 -2.25 -0.10 -17.31
C ARG A 232 -2.52 -0.75 -15.95
N TRP A 233 -2.55 0.04 -14.89
CA TRP A 233 -2.95 -0.44 -13.57
C TRP A 233 -4.46 -0.77 -13.54
N PRO A 234 -4.91 -1.59 -12.57
CA PRO A 234 -6.32 -1.96 -12.47
C PRO A 234 -7.23 -0.77 -12.15
N VAL A 235 -8.36 -0.69 -12.86
CA VAL A 235 -9.48 0.21 -12.59
C VAL A 235 -10.27 -0.32 -11.39
N LEU A 236 -10.50 0.53 -10.39
CA LEU A 236 -11.23 0.19 -9.16
C LEU A 236 -12.70 0.62 -9.18
N ALA A 237 -13.02 1.66 -9.97
CA ALA A 237 -14.36 2.23 -10.06
C ALA A 237 -14.80 2.48 -11.50
N GLY A 238 -16.11 2.38 -11.74
CA GLY A 238 -16.73 2.52 -13.06
C GLY A 238 -17.08 1.18 -13.71
N GLY A 239 -17.52 1.21 -14.97
CA GLY A 239 -17.86 0.01 -15.74
C GLY A 239 -19.24 -0.59 -15.48
N GLN A 240 -20.11 0.12 -14.74
CA GLN A 240 -21.50 -0.27 -14.52
C GLN A 240 -22.22 -0.48 -15.87
N GLY A 241 -22.92 -1.60 -15.99
CA GLY A 241 -23.65 -1.96 -17.22
C GLY A 241 -22.80 -2.54 -18.35
N THR A 242 -21.46 -2.54 -18.25
CA THR A 242 -20.57 -2.97 -19.35
C THR A 242 -20.37 -4.48 -19.44
N LEU A 243 -20.94 -5.28 -18.53
CA LEU A 243 -20.69 -6.73 -18.45
C LEU A 243 -21.07 -7.52 -19.71
N LYS A 244 -21.91 -6.95 -20.58
CA LYS A 244 -22.34 -7.54 -21.86
C LYS A 244 -21.64 -6.94 -23.08
N ASP A 245 -20.78 -5.96 -22.89
CA ASP A 245 -20.06 -5.32 -23.97
C ASP A 245 -18.98 -6.27 -24.53
N GLU A 246 -18.51 -6.00 -25.75
CA GLU A 246 -17.39 -6.75 -26.34
C GLU A 246 -16.13 -6.68 -25.46
N ARG A 247 -15.94 -5.57 -24.75
CA ARG A 247 -14.84 -5.36 -23.82
C ARG A 247 -15.35 -4.81 -22.47
N PRO A 248 -15.80 -5.69 -21.56
CA PRO A 248 -16.30 -5.28 -20.25
C PRO A 248 -15.25 -4.60 -19.37
N VAL A 249 -15.69 -3.63 -18.57
CA VAL A 249 -14.89 -3.00 -17.51
C VAL A 249 -15.34 -3.57 -16.16
N LYS A 250 -14.59 -4.54 -15.66
CA LYS A 250 -14.90 -5.29 -14.43
C LYS A 250 -14.18 -4.67 -13.23
N THR A 251 -14.93 -4.00 -12.35
CA THR A 251 -14.42 -3.27 -11.18
C THR A 251 -15.10 -3.78 -9.91
N VAL A 252 -14.79 -3.14 -8.77
CA VAL A 252 -15.46 -3.45 -7.50
C VAL A 252 -16.96 -3.20 -7.61
N GLY A 253 -17.39 -2.04 -8.13
CA GLY A 253 -18.81 -1.70 -8.26
C GLY A 253 -19.54 -2.38 -9.42
N SER A 254 -18.84 -2.78 -10.49
CA SER A 254 -19.50 -3.41 -11.65
C SER A 254 -19.54 -4.92 -11.62
N TYR A 255 -18.60 -5.58 -10.93
CA TYR A 255 -18.40 -7.02 -11.06
C TYR A 255 -18.28 -7.76 -9.73
N TRP A 256 -17.62 -7.20 -8.71
CA TRP A 256 -17.31 -7.99 -7.50
C TRP A 256 -18.58 -8.33 -6.70
N PRO A 257 -18.67 -9.54 -6.11
CA PRO A 257 -19.87 -9.94 -5.38
C PRO A 257 -19.89 -9.49 -3.92
N TYR A 258 -18.73 -9.47 -3.24
CA TYR A 258 -18.68 -9.33 -1.79
C TYR A 258 -17.70 -8.24 -1.34
N LEU A 259 -18.15 -7.45 -0.37
CA LEU A 259 -17.32 -6.45 0.30
C LEU A 259 -16.17 -7.09 1.09
N SER A 260 -16.38 -8.30 1.61
CA SER A 260 -15.37 -9.07 2.33
C SER A 260 -14.10 -9.28 1.51
N THR A 261 -14.24 -9.55 0.21
CA THR A 261 -13.11 -9.71 -0.70
C THR A 261 -12.33 -8.41 -0.88
N VAL A 262 -13.02 -7.26 -0.90
CA VAL A 262 -12.38 -5.95 -0.98
C VAL A 262 -11.53 -5.72 0.29
N TYR A 263 -12.11 -5.94 1.47
CA TYR A 263 -11.42 -5.74 2.74
C TYR A 263 -10.23 -6.68 2.92
N ASP A 264 -10.41 -8.00 2.75
CA ASP A 264 -9.33 -8.99 2.89
C ASP A 264 -8.20 -8.70 1.90
N TYR A 265 -8.53 -8.44 0.63
CA TYR A 265 -7.51 -8.17 -0.38
C TYR A 265 -6.70 -6.91 -0.09
N ILE A 266 -7.35 -5.82 0.33
CA ILE A 266 -6.65 -4.60 0.72
C ILE A 266 -5.72 -4.87 1.92
N ARG A 267 -6.25 -5.51 2.98
CA ARG A 267 -5.49 -5.85 4.20
C ARG A 267 -4.29 -6.74 3.91
N ARG A 268 -4.46 -7.74 3.04
CA ARG A 268 -3.50 -8.82 2.80
C ARG A 268 -2.45 -8.46 1.76
N ALA A 269 -2.84 -7.74 0.70
CA ALA A 269 -2.05 -7.63 -0.52
C ALA A 269 -1.75 -6.19 -0.96
N MET A 270 -2.36 -5.18 -0.33
CA MET A 270 -2.14 -3.77 -0.67
C MET A 270 -1.47 -2.98 0.47
N PRO A 271 -0.77 -1.87 0.15
CA PRO A 271 -0.40 -1.40 -1.19
C PRO A 271 0.58 -2.32 -1.92
N PHE A 272 0.54 -2.35 -3.26
CA PHE A 272 1.45 -3.17 -4.06
C PHE A 272 2.92 -2.78 -3.79
N GLY A 273 3.74 -3.75 -3.38
CA GLY A 273 5.13 -3.54 -2.97
C GLY A 273 5.32 -3.22 -1.49
N ASN A 274 4.25 -3.01 -0.72
CA ASN A 274 4.28 -2.78 0.72
C ASN A 274 3.04 -3.38 1.42
N ALA A 275 2.68 -4.60 1.06
CA ALA A 275 1.51 -5.31 1.60
C ALA A 275 1.59 -5.50 3.12
N ARG A 276 0.43 -5.59 3.79
CA ARG A 276 0.30 -5.70 5.26
C ARG A 276 0.90 -4.52 6.05
N SER A 277 0.93 -3.33 5.46
CA SER A 277 1.43 -2.10 6.11
C SER A 277 0.34 -1.21 6.71
N LEU A 278 -0.92 -1.51 6.43
CA LEU A 278 -2.09 -0.74 6.86
C LEU A 278 -2.65 -1.32 8.17
N SER A 279 -3.20 -0.46 9.03
CA SER A 279 -3.97 -0.90 10.20
C SER A 279 -5.37 -1.38 9.79
N ASP A 280 -6.03 -2.12 10.67
CA ASP A 280 -7.40 -2.62 10.39
C ASP A 280 -8.40 -1.45 10.18
N ASP A 281 -8.22 -0.32 10.89
CA ASP A 281 -9.00 0.91 10.71
C ASP A 281 -8.71 1.60 9.37
N ASP A 282 -7.44 1.65 8.93
CA ASP A 282 -7.07 2.17 7.61
C ASP A 282 -7.74 1.37 6.48
N VAL A 283 -7.79 0.04 6.64
CA VAL A 283 -8.46 -0.84 5.67
C VAL A 283 -9.98 -0.60 5.67
N TYR A 284 -10.61 -0.38 6.83
CA TYR A 284 -12.03 0.01 6.89
C TYR A 284 -12.27 1.34 6.16
N ALA A 285 -11.44 2.34 6.41
CA ALA A 285 -11.53 3.65 5.77
C ALA A 285 -11.36 3.56 4.25
N LEU A 286 -10.34 2.85 3.77
CA LEU A 286 -10.13 2.61 2.34
C LEU A 286 -11.28 1.84 1.70
N THR A 287 -11.83 0.84 2.39
CA THR A 287 -12.98 0.08 1.91
C THR A 287 -14.22 0.97 1.80
N ALA A 288 -14.45 1.86 2.77
CA ALA A 288 -15.51 2.87 2.71
C ALA A 288 -15.32 3.82 1.51
N TYR A 289 -14.10 4.29 1.27
CA TYR A 289 -13.80 5.15 0.13
C TYR A 289 -14.00 4.43 -1.22
N VAL A 290 -13.60 3.15 -1.34
CA VAL A 290 -13.86 2.36 -2.56
C VAL A 290 -15.36 2.17 -2.80
N LEU A 291 -16.17 2.00 -1.75
CA LEU A 291 -17.64 2.00 -1.88
C LEU A 291 -18.16 3.35 -2.38
N TYR A 292 -17.60 4.46 -1.89
CA TYR A 292 -17.95 5.82 -2.32
C TYR A 292 -17.62 6.06 -3.80
N LEU A 293 -16.42 5.68 -4.24
CA LEU A 293 -16.01 5.76 -5.65
C LEU A 293 -16.93 4.98 -6.61
N ASN A 294 -17.65 3.98 -6.08
CA ASN A 294 -18.54 3.12 -6.86
C ASN A 294 -20.03 3.45 -6.66
N ASP A 295 -20.36 4.58 -6.04
CA ASP A 295 -21.73 5.02 -5.74
C ASP A 295 -22.55 4.01 -4.91
N VAL A 296 -21.88 3.11 -4.17
CA VAL A 296 -22.55 2.15 -3.28
C VAL A 296 -22.94 2.83 -1.97
N VAL A 297 -22.11 3.78 -1.52
CA VAL A 297 -22.43 4.76 -0.49
C VAL A 297 -22.17 6.14 -1.08
N THR A 298 -22.97 7.14 -0.69
CA THR A 298 -22.89 8.49 -1.27
C THR A 298 -22.57 9.58 -0.23
N ASP A 299 -22.43 9.19 1.03
CA ASP A 299 -22.16 10.09 2.15
C ASP A 299 -20.67 10.06 2.50
N GLU A 300 -20.01 11.22 2.43
CA GLU A 300 -18.58 11.38 2.74
C GLU A 300 -18.28 11.18 4.25
N ASP A 301 -19.30 11.30 5.09
CA ASP A 301 -19.22 11.03 6.53
C ASP A 301 -19.55 9.57 6.88
N PHE A 302 -19.89 8.73 5.89
CA PHE A 302 -20.20 7.33 6.12
C PHE A 302 -19.03 6.60 6.82
N GLU A 303 -19.32 5.96 7.95
CA GLU A 303 -18.37 5.15 8.73
C GLU A 303 -18.66 3.66 8.50
N LEU A 304 -17.71 2.97 7.86
CA LEU A 304 -17.72 1.51 7.79
C LEU A 304 -17.07 0.95 9.06
N SER A 305 -17.64 -0.11 9.62
CA SER A 305 -17.14 -0.77 10.82
C SER A 305 -17.46 -2.25 10.80
N ASN A 306 -16.84 -3.00 11.70
CA ASN A 306 -17.16 -4.41 11.91
C ASN A 306 -18.65 -4.67 12.26
N LYS A 307 -19.41 -3.64 12.68
CA LYS A 307 -20.81 -3.75 13.10
C LYS A 307 -21.81 -3.62 11.96
N ASN A 308 -21.48 -2.86 10.91
CA ASN A 308 -22.36 -2.60 9.77
C ASN A 308 -21.82 -3.18 8.45
N PHE A 309 -20.64 -3.82 8.48
CA PHE A 309 -20.00 -4.36 7.28
C PHE A 309 -20.92 -5.29 6.47
N THR A 310 -21.59 -6.22 7.15
CA THR A 310 -22.42 -7.25 6.51
C THR A 310 -23.78 -6.75 6.03
N SER A 311 -24.16 -5.49 6.29
CA SER A 311 -25.37 -4.89 5.72
C SER A 311 -25.13 -4.26 4.34
N ILE A 312 -23.88 -4.20 3.88
CA ILE A 312 -23.52 -3.61 2.59
C ILE A 312 -23.41 -4.71 1.54
N HIS A 313 -24.23 -4.60 0.50
CA HIS A 313 -24.28 -5.54 -0.62
C HIS A 313 -23.75 -4.87 -1.89
N LEU A 314 -22.85 -5.55 -2.61
CA LEU A 314 -22.34 -5.03 -3.88
C LEU A 314 -23.33 -5.30 -5.02
N PRO A 315 -23.38 -4.44 -6.06
CA PRO A 315 -24.41 -4.53 -7.10
C PRO A 315 -24.47 -5.87 -7.85
N ASN A 316 -23.37 -6.62 -7.89
CA ASN A 316 -23.25 -7.85 -8.67
C ASN A 316 -23.26 -9.14 -7.81
N GLU A 317 -23.61 -9.05 -6.53
CA GLU A 317 -23.58 -10.17 -5.58
C GLU A 317 -24.34 -11.42 -6.05
N ALA A 318 -25.52 -11.23 -6.65
CA ALA A 318 -26.40 -12.33 -7.05
C ALA A 318 -26.05 -12.97 -8.41
N ASN A 319 -25.05 -12.47 -9.14
CA ASN A 319 -24.81 -12.82 -10.54
C ASN A 319 -23.64 -13.79 -10.75
N PHE A 320 -23.19 -14.46 -9.69
CA PHE A 320 -22.23 -15.55 -9.76
C PHE A 320 -22.92 -16.88 -9.55
N ILE A 321 -22.53 -17.87 -10.34
CA ILE A 321 -23.04 -19.23 -10.26
C ILE A 321 -21.87 -20.19 -10.10
N ASP A 322 -22.15 -21.33 -9.45
CA ASP A 322 -21.22 -22.45 -9.47
C ASP A 322 -21.00 -22.94 -10.90
N ASP A 323 -19.85 -23.56 -11.13
CA ASP A 323 -19.49 -24.11 -12.44
C ASP A 323 -20.55 -25.13 -12.91
N ASN A 324 -21.30 -24.71 -13.93
CA ASN A 324 -22.39 -25.47 -14.53
C ASN A 324 -21.99 -26.13 -15.85
N ARG A 325 -20.69 -26.13 -16.23
CA ARG A 325 -20.22 -26.67 -17.53
C ARG A 325 -20.71 -28.09 -17.79
N ALA A 326 -20.84 -28.92 -16.76
CA ALA A 326 -21.35 -30.29 -16.92
C ALA A 326 -22.82 -30.36 -17.40
N GLN A 327 -23.60 -29.29 -17.23
CA GLN A 327 -25.00 -29.19 -17.67
C GLN A 327 -25.17 -28.45 -19.00
N GLU A 328 -24.13 -27.73 -19.45
CA GLU A 328 -24.14 -27.00 -20.72
C GLU A 328 -24.21 -27.97 -21.91
N PRO A 329 -25.09 -27.76 -22.89
CA PRO A 329 -25.30 -28.68 -24.02
C PRO A 329 -24.01 -29.06 -24.76
N GLU A 330 -23.08 -28.12 -24.90
CA GLU A 330 -21.80 -28.27 -25.60
C GLU A 330 -20.86 -29.26 -24.91
N TYR A 331 -20.99 -29.44 -23.60
CA TYR A 331 -20.12 -30.31 -22.80
C TYR A 331 -20.85 -31.52 -22.22
N ALA A 332 -22.18 -31.44 -22.09
CA ALA A 332 -23.04 -32.52 -21.58
C ALA A 332 -23.06 -33.72 -22.55
N GLN A 333 -22.95 -33.48 -23.85
CA GLN A 333 -22.85 -34.55 -24.85
C GLN A 333 -21.40 -34.99 -25.07
N LYS A 334 -20.96 -36.00 -24.32
CA LYS A 334 -19.73 -36.76 -24.62
C LYS A 334 -19.96 -37.71 -25.80
N GLY A 335 -20.13 -37.15 -27.00
CA GLY A 335 -20.19 -37.94 -28.24
C GLY A 335 -18.80 -38.46 -28.64
N GLU A 336 -18.77 -39.55 -29.43
CA GLU A 336 -17.53 -39.93 -30.10
C GLU A 336 -17.16 -38.86 -31.15
N PRO A 337 -15.88 -38.47 -31.24
CA PRO A 337 -15.46 -37.47 -32.22
C PRO A 337 -15.71 -37.97 -33.64
N CYS A 338 -16.07 -37.06 -34.54
CA CYS A 338 -16.13 -37.39 -35.96
C CYS A 338 -14.74 -37.73 -36.49
N MET A 339 -14.61 -38.85 -37.20
CA MET A 339 -13.34 -39.33 -37.74
C MET A 339 -13.18 -39.15 -39.25
N LYS A 340 -14.27 -38.94 -40.00
CA LYS A 340 -14.26 -38.82 -41.47
C LYS A 340 -15.35 -37.87 -41.96
N ASP A 341 -15.02 -37.06 -42.96
CA ASP A 341 -15.95 -36.17 -43.67
C ASP A 341 -16.77 -35.24 -42.74
N CYS A 342 -16.13 -34.72 -41.70
CA CYS A 342 -16.79 -34.07 -40.56
C CYS A 342 -17.43 -32.72 -40.85
N VAL A 343 -16.90 -31.98 -41.83
CA VAL A 343 -17.44 -30.69 -42.25
C VAL A 343 -17.43 -30.66 -43.78
N PRO A 344 -18.54 -30.29 -44.44
CA PRO A 344 -18.57 -30.16 -45.88
C PRO A 344 -17.74 -28.94 -46.31
N GLY A 345 -16.93 -29.12 -47.37
CA GLY A 345 -16.15 -28.05 -47.98
C GLY A 345 -14.69 -27.99 -47.50
N LYS A 346 -13.98 -26.93 -47.92
CA LYS A 346 -12.57 -26.71 -47.55
C LYS A 346 -12.49 -25.86 -46.29
N ALA A 347 -11.58 -26.21 -45.40
CA ALA A 347 -11.22 -25.36 -44.27
C ALA A 347 -10.73 -23.99 -44.79
N ARG A 348 -11.15 -22.92 -44.12
CA ARG A 348 -10.76 -21.53 -44.44
C ARG A 348 -10.03 -20.93 -43.25
N ILE A 349 -8.88 -20.30 -43.50
CA ILE A 349 -8.17 -19.55 -42.47
C ILE A 349 -8.92 -18.25 -42.19
N THR A 350 -9.20 -17.97 -40.91
CA THR A 350 -9.93 -16.78 -40.48
C THR A 350 -9.07 -15.75 -39.77
N MET A 351 -7.96 -16.18 -39.15
CA MET A 351 -7.04 -15.33 -38.41
C MET A 351 -5.61 -15.89 -38.50
N HIS A 352 -4.62 -15.00 -38.58
CA HIS A 352 -3.20 -15.33 -38.49
C HIS A 352 -2.59 -14.56 -37.32
N ALA A 353 -1.92 -15.27 -36.39
CA ALA A 353 -1.26 -14.62 -35.25
C ALA A 353 -0.18 -13.62 -35.69
N ALA A 354 0.49 -13.90 -36.81
CA ALA A 354 1.46 -13.00 -37.44
C ALA A 354 0.88 -11.64 -37.87
N VAL A 355 -0.45 -11.48 -37.95
CA VAL A 355 -1.08 -10.17 -38.21
C VAL A 355 -1.06 -9.28 -36.96
N LEU A 356 -1.12 -9.86 -35.76
CA LEU A 356 -1.06 -9.11 -34.51
C LEU A 356 0.39 -8.78 -34.12
N ASP A 357 1.32 -9.71 -34.38
CA ASP A 357 2.77 -9.53 -34.23
C ASP A 357 3.22 -8.95 -32.87
N VAL A 358 2.69 -9.52 -31.79
CA VAL A 358 3.03 -9.14 -30.40
C VAL A 358 3.84 -10.20 -29.66
N THR A 359 4.29 -11.23 -30.36
CA THR A 359 5.15 -12.30 -29.80
C THR A 359 6.60 -11.81 -29.82
N PRO A 360 7.34 -11.84 -28.70
CA PRO A 360 8.74 -11.41 -28.70
C PRO A 360 9.60 -12.22 -29.67
N ASP A 361 10.45 -11.55 -30.43
CA ASP A 361 11.43 -12.19 -31.31
C ASP A 361 12.58 -12.83 -30.51
N ALA A 362 13.12 -13.93 -31.04
CA ALA A 362 14.39 -14.46 -30.56
C ALA A 362 15.53 -13.52 -31.00
N GLN A 363 16.46 -13.21 -30.08
CA GLN A 363 17.72 -12.58 -30.47
C GLN A 363 18.59 -13.63 -31.14
N ASP A 364 19.02 -13.32 -32.37
CA ASP A 364 19.94 -14.07 -33.24
C ASP A 364 19.36 -15.30 -33.97
N GLY A 365 18.91 -15.08 -35.21
CA GLY A 365 19.09 -16.00 -36.35
C GLY A 365 18.38 -17.36 -36.36
N ASP A 366 17.88 -17.84 -35.22
CA ASP A 366 17.01 -19.00 -35.14
C ASP A 366 15.58 -18.54 -35.39
N GLU A 367 14.90 -19.22 -36.33
CA GLU A 367 13.60 -18.86 -36.88
C GLU A 367 12.63 -18.35 -35.79
N ALA A 368 12.27 -17.08 -35.90
CA ALA A 368 11.16 -16.51 -35.16
C ALA A 368 9.93 -17.41 -35.38
N PRO A 369 9.13 -17.74 -34.36
CA PRO A 369 7.93 -18.54 -34.52
C PRO A 369 6.80 -17.72 -35.18
N ALA A 370 7.06 -17.09 -36.34
CA ALA A 370 6.09 -16.35 -37.14
C ALA A 370 6.61 -15.91 -38.53
N SER A 371 7.60 -16.56 -39.16
CA SER A 371 7.83 -16.30 -40.60
C SER A 371 6.70 -16.94 -41.41
N GLY A 372 5.65 -16.14 -41.67
CA GLY A 372 4.49 -16.53 -42.43
C GLY A 372 4.87 -17.09 -43.81
N ILE A 373 4.20 -18.18 -44.20
CA ILE A 373 4.14 -18.64 -45.58
C ILE A 373 3.28 -17.61 -46.34
N GLU A 374 3.85 -16.98 -47.37
CA GLU A 374 3.17 -16.06 -48.30
C GLU A 374 1.95 -16.69 -49.00
#